data_AF-A0A7V1V5V2-F1
#
_entry.id   AF-A0A7V1V5V2-F1
#
_cell.length_a   1.000
_cell.length_b   1.000
_cell.length_c   1.000
_cell.angle_alpha   90.00
_cell.angle_beta   90.00
_cell.angle_gamma   90.00
#
_symmetry.space_group_name_H-M   'P 1'
#
loop_
_entity.id
_entity.type
_entity.pdbx_description
1 polymer ?
#
loop_
_entity_poly.entity_id
_entity_poly.type
_entity_poly.pdbx_seq_one_letter_code
_entity_poly.pdbx_strand_id
1 'polypeptide(L)'
;MAQEQPFWRVDSEAGEPDLWVCMSCLNEVFRRKVPMPDCPTCHGVSTYEAFTLEAIRDWGTEELIEKAVQAQAEKEVAPVQASGPVSVEGTE
;
A
#
# COMPACT_ATOMS: atom_id res chain seq x y z
N MET A 1 21.94 -4.58 18.30
CA MET A 1 20.95 -3.52 18.51
C MET A 1 19.97 -3.61 17.35
N ALA A 2 18.75 -4.12 17.57
CA ALA A 2 17.72 -4.12 16.53
C ALA A 2 17.11 -2.72 16.53
N GLN A 3 17.56 -1.88 15.60
CA GLN A 3 17.05 -0.54 15.43
C GLN A 3 15.58 -0.61 15.02
N GLU A 4 14.71 -0.27 15.96
CA GLU A 4 13.26 -0.18 15.79
C GLU A 4 12.98 0.89 14.73
N GLN A 5 12.78 0.47 13.48
CA GLN A 5 12.52 1.39 12.38
C GLN A 5 11.10 1.97 12.52
N PRO A 6 10.94 3.29 12.74
CA PRO A 6 9.62 3.89 12.84
C PRO A 6 8.96 3.94 11.45
N PHE A 7 7.73 3.45 11.36
CA PHE A 7 6.91 3.57 10.16
C PHE A 7 5.87 4.65 10.39
N TRP A 8 5.83 5.64 9.49
CA TRP A 8 4.75 6.61 9.48
C TRP A 8 3.57 6.03 8.71
N ARG A 9 2.40 5.92 9.35
CA ARG A 9 1.17 5.53 8.67
C ARG A 9 0.65 6.70 7.86
N VAL A 10 0.24 6.41 6.63
CA VAL A 10 -0.41 7.34 5.72
C VAL A 10 -1.83 6.87 5.56
N ASP A 11 -2.78 7.70 6.00
CA ASP A 11 -4.17 7.54 5.65
C ASP A 11 -4.33 7.86 4.16
N SER A 12 -4.77 6.86 3.40
CA SER A 12 -5.09 7.02 1.98
C SER A 12 -6.56 6.66 1.80
N GLU A 13 -7.32 7.59 1.25
CA GLU A 13 -8.76 7.45 1.06
C GLU A 13 -9.06 6.48 -0.11
N ALA A 14 -10.32 6.02 -0.21
CA ALA A 14 -10.73 5.15 -1.31
C ALA A 14 -10.66 5.91 -2.64
N GLY A 15 -9.62 5.66 -3.44
CA GLY A 15 -9.40 6.29 -4.75
C GLY A 15 -8.09 7.06 -4.87
N GLU A 16 -7.33 7.21 -3.78
CA GLU A 16 -6.02 7.86 -3.78
C GLU A 16 -4.86 6.84 -3.91
N PRO A 17 -3.69 7.26 -4.40
CA PRO A 17 -2.52 6.39 -4.47
C PRO A 17 -2.07 5.93 -3.08
N ASP A 18 -2.44 4.70 -2.71
CA ASP A 18 -2.06 4.09 -1.43
C ASP A 18 -0.60 3.54 -1.42
N LEU A 19 0.07 3.48 -2.59
CA LEU A 19 1.37 2.81 -2.75
C LEU A 19 2.51 3.82 -2.78
N TRP A 20 3.39 3.74 -1.79
CA TRP A 20 4.55 4.58 -1.62
C TRP A 20 5.79 3.88 -2.12
N VAL A 21 6.41 4.41 -3.17
CA VAL A 21 7.60 3.82 -3.78
C VAL A 21 8.84 4.61 -3.41
N CYS A 22 9.91 3.89 -3.08
CA CYS A 22 11.22 4.48 -2.88
C CYS A 22 11.82 4.95 -4.22
N MET A 23 11.97 6.27 -4.42
CA MET A 23 12.57 6.82 -5.64
C MET A 23 14.08 6.58 -5.75
N SER A 24 14.77 6.16 -4.68
CA SER A 24 16.21 5.88 -4.74
C SER A 24 16.54 4.49 -5.28
N CYS A 25 15.80 3.46 -4.88
CA CYS A 25 16.05 2.09 -5.31
C CYS A 25 15.03 1.54 -6.30
N LEU A 26 13.85 2.16 -6.42
CA LEU A 26 12.75 1.73 -7.30
C LEU A 26 12.38 0.24 -7.16
N ASN A 27 12.67 -0.35 -5.99
CA ASN A 27 12.43 -1.77 -5.70
C ASN A 27 11.53 -1.92 -4.47
N GLU A 28 11.57 -0.96 -3.54
CA GLU A 28 10.74 -1.01 -2.34
C GLU A 28 9.44 -0.23 -2.53
N VAL A 29 8.31 -0.91 -2.30
CA VAL A 29 6.97 -0.32 -2.27
C VAL A 29 6.29 -0.69 -0.96
N PHE A 30 5.70 0.32 -0.33
CA PHE A 30 4.96 0.16 0.90
C PHE A 30 3.56 0.72 0.73
N ARG A 31 2.59 0.12 1.40
CA ARG A 31 1.21 0.58 1.32
C ARG A 31 0.76 1.27 2.59
N ARG A 32 0.23 2.48 2.47
CA ARG A 32 -0.27 3.30 3.60
C ARG A 32 0.74 3.45 4.75
N LYS A 33 2.02 3.23 4.47
CA LYS A 33 3.09 3.35 5.44
C LYS A 33 4.38 3.67 4.73
N VAL A 34 5.24 4.43 5.39
CA VAL A 34 6.56 4.79 4.89
C VAL A 34 7.57 4.60 6.03
N PRO A 35 8.64 3.82 5.84
CA PRO A 35 9.72 3.75 6.82
C PRO A 35 10.46 5.09 6.87
N MET A 36 10.72 5.59 8.06
CA MET A 36 11.51 6.78 8.33
C MET A 36 12.69 6.36 9.22
N PRO A 37 13.92 6.92 9.07
CA PRO A 37 14.33 7.98 8.15
C PRO A 37 14.86 7.52 6.79
N ASP A 38 15.20 6.24 6.65
CA ASP A 38 15.86 5.68 5.47
C ASP A 38 15.14 4.42 4.98
N CYS A 39 15.31 4.14 3.69
CA CYS A 39 14.83 2.89 3.12
C CYS A 39 15.59 1.71 3.75
N PRO A 40 14.91 0.66 4.26
CA PRO A 40 15.57 -0.47 4.90
C PRO A 40 16.46 -1.29 3.96
N THR A 41 16.30 -1.13 2.65
CA THR A 41 16.99 -1.92 1.63
C THR A 41 18.20 -1.19 1.05
N CYS A 42 18.06 0.09 0.71
CA CYS A 42 19.15 0.86 0.12
C CYS A 42 19.81 1.86 1.08
N HIS A 43 19.25 2.06 2.27
CA HIS A 43 19.64 3.09 3.24
C HIS A 43 19.70 4.51 2.65
N GLY A 44 19.07 4.70 1.48
CA GLY A 44 18.95 6.00 0.85
C GLY A 44 17.91 6.82 1.60
N VAL A 45 18.26 8.08 1.89
CA VAL A 45 17.31 9.08 2.38
C VAL A 45 16.29 9.29 1.27
N SER A 46 15.13 8.64 1.40
CA SER A 46 14.24 8.44 0.27
C SER A 46 13.03 9.34 0.36
N THR A 47 12.90 10.21 -0.65
CA THR A 47 11.64 10.82 -1.06
C THR A 47 10.72 9.70 -1.53
N TYR A 48 9.90 9.18 -0.63
CA TYR A 48 8.83 8.25 -1.02
C TYR A 48 7.75 9.04 -1.73
N GLU A 49 7.30 8.53 -2.86
CA GLU A 49 6.26 9.18 -3.65
C GLU A 49 5.10 8.20 -3.85
N ALA A 50 3.89 8.74 -3.78
CA ALA A 50 2.66 7.97 -3.84
C ALA A 50 2.28 7.74 -5.31
N PHE A 51 2.15 6.49 -5.71
CA PHE A 51 1.76 6.08 -7.05
C PHE A 51 0.55 5.14 -7.02
N THR A 52 -0.14 5.05 -8.15
CA THR A 52 -1.15 4.02 -8.38
C THR A 52 -0.48 2.75 -8.91
N LEU A 53 -1.17 1.60 -8.77
CA LEU A 53 -0.70 0.34 -9.34
C LEU A 53 -0.46 0.47 -10.85
N GLU A 54 -1.36 1.15 -11.54
CA GLU A 54 -1.28 1.36 -12.99
C GLU A 54 -0.04 2.17 -13.37
N ALA A 55 0.27 3.23 -12.64
CA ALA A 55 1.49 4.00 -12.87
C ALA A 55 2.73 3.13 -12.65
N ILE A 56 2.80 2.38 -11.54
CA ILE A 56 3.93 1.48 -11.26
C ILE A 56 4.09 0.42 -12.36
N ARG A 57 3.00 -0.06 -12.98
CA ARG A 57 3.06 -1.01 -14.09
C ARG A 57 3.60 -0.42 -15.39
N ASP A 58 3.50 0.89 -15.58
CA ASP A 58 3.97 1.57 -16.79
C ASP A 58 5.48 1.81 -16.76
N TRP A 59 6.03 2.20 -15.60
CA TRP A 59 7.45 2.56 -15.46
C TRP A 59 8.28 1.59 -14.60
N GLY A 60 7.64 0.83 -13.73
CA GLY A 60 8.29 0.01 -12.70
C GLY A 60 8.90 -1.28 -13.24
N THR A 61 9.79 -1.86 -12.43
CA THR A 61 10.37 -3.19 -12.71
C THR A 61 9.37 -4.29 -12.36
N GLU A 62 9.53 -5.48 -12.94
CA GLU A 62 8.68 -6.66 -12.64
C GLU A 62 8.62 -6.92 -11.12
N GLU A 63 9.76 -6.89 -10.44
CA GLU A 63 9.85 -7.11 -8.99
C GLU A 63 9.09 -6.06 -8.17
N LEU A 64 9.12 -4.79 -8.59
CA LEU A 64 8.36 -3.70 -7.97
C LEU A 64 6.86 -3.86 -8.22
N ILE A 65 6.47 -4.25 -9.44
CA ILE A 65 5.09 -4.47 -9.84
C ILE A 65 4.49 -5.62 -9.02
N GLU A 66 5.18 -6.74 -8.88
CA GLU A 66 4.72 -7.88 -8.09
C GLU A 66 4.45 -7.49 -6.64
N LYS A 67 5.36 -6.74 -6.03
CA LYS A 67 5.19 -6.25 -4.65
C LYS A 67 4.05 -5.25 -4.53
N ALA A 68 3.86 -4.38 -5.52
CA ALA A 68 2.76 -3.41 -5.56
C ALA A 68 1.40 -4.12 -5.72
N VAL A 69 1.32 -5.14 -6.57
CA VAL A 69 0.14 -6.01 -6.74
C VAL A 69 -0.17 -6.72 -5.43
N GLN A 70 0.84 -7.32 -4.78
CA GLN A 70 0.65 -8.05 -3.54
C GLN A 70 0.19 -7.13 -2.40
N ALA A 71 0.77 -5.94 -2.30
CA ALA A 71 0.35 -4.92 -1.34
C ALA A 71 -1.08 -4.39 -1.62
N GLN A 72 -1.50 -4.33 -2.89
CA GLN A 72 -2.87 -4.01 -3.27
C GLN A 72 -3.86 -5.12 -2.88
N ALA A 73 -3.55 -6.35 -3.29
CA ALA A 73 -4.39 -7.54 -3.12
C ALA A 73 -4.72 -7.81 -1.65
N GLU A 74 -3.80 -7.55 -0.72
CA GLU A 74 -4.02 -7.74 0.72
C GLU A 74 -5.17 -6.87 1.30
N LYS A 75 -5.68 -5.88 0.57
CA LYS A 75 -6.86 -5.05 0.96
C LYS A 75 -8.15 -5.44 0.28
N GLU A 76 -8.09 -5.95 -0.96
CA GLU A 76 -9.31 -6.47 -1.60
C GLU A 76 -9.85 -7.70 -0.88
N VAL A 77 -8.98 -8.42 -0.14
CA VAL A 77 -9.38 -9.52 0.75
C VAL A 77 -9.96 -9.02 2.09
N ALA A 78 -10.02 -7.72 2.36
CA ALA A 78 -10.91 -7.17 3.38
C ALA A 78 -12.27 -6.90 2.73
N PRO A 79 -13.25 -7.83 2.82
CA PRO A 79 -14.48 -7.71 2.09
C PRO A 79 -15.22 -6.45 2.54
N VAL A 80 -15.46 -5.58 1.56
CA VAL A 80 -16.72 -4.87 1.49
C VAL A 80 -17.85 -5.91 1.63
N GLN A 81 -18.36 -6.08 2.84
CA GLN A 81 -19.71 -6.58 3.06
C GLN A 81 -20.67 -5.49 2.57
N ALA A 82 -20.65 -5.24 1.27
CA ALA A 82 -21.75 -4.64 0.54
C ALA A 82 -22.71 -5.80 0.25
N SER A 83 -23.61 -6.07 1.19
CA SER A 83 -24.86 -6.74 0.91
C SER A 83 -25.94 -5.88 1.53
N GLY A 84 -26.71 -5.24 0.65
CA GLY A 84 -27.74 -4.26 0.96
C GLY A 84 -28.96 -4.84 1.70
N PRO A 85 -30.01 -4.01 1.86
CA PRO A 85 -31.08 -4.22 2.83
C PRO A 85 -32.13 -5.21 2.32
N VAL A 86 -32.47 -6.19 3.15
CA VAL A 86 -33.76 -6.92 3.08
C VAL A 86 -34.16 -7.18 4.53
N SER A 87 -34.94 -6.28 5.14
CA SER A 87 -36.40 -6.18 5.09
C SER A 87 -37.10 -7.50 5.40
N VAL A 88 -38.03 -7.44 6.36
CA VAL A 88 -39.17 -8.35 6.58
C VAL A 88 -38.79 -9.70 7.25
N GLU A 89 -39.48 -10.29 8.24
CA GLU A 89 -40.66 -10.03 9.07
C GLU A 89 -40.92 -11.31 9.90
N GLY A 90 -41.65 -11.22 11.02
CA GLY A 90 -42.40 -12.33 11.63
C GLY A 90 -41.66 -13.14 12.73
N THR A 91 -42.11 -13.10 13.99
CA THR A 91 -43.17 -13.95 14.61
C THR A 91 -42.63 -15.35 14.92
N GLU A 92 -42.67 -15.92 16.13
CA GLU A 92 -43.65 -15.92 17.23
C GLU A 92 -42.95 -16.08 18.60
#